data_AF-A0A924YPM5-F1
#
_entry.id   AF-A0A924YPM5-F1
#
_cell.length_a   1.000
_cell.length_b   1.000
_cell.length_c   1.000
_cell.angle_alpha   90.00
_cell.angle_beta   90.00
_cell.angle_gamma   90.00
#
_symmetry.space_group_name_H-M   'P 1'
#
loop_
_entity.id
_entity.type
_entity.pdbx_description
1 polymer ?
#
loop_
_entity_poly.entity_id
_entity_poly.type
_entity_poly.pdbx_seq_one_letter_code
_entity_poly.pdbx_strand_id
1 'polypeptide(L)' 'MTDDPIVAEVRKARDDYAKRFHYDLDAICRDLQQKQQQSGRKLVSFPPKRPKNTEQHAVSAG' A
#
# COMPACT_ATOMS: atom_id res chain seq x y z
N MET A 1 1.67 -0.33 -22.34
CA MET A 1 0.73 -0.32 -21.19
C MET A 1 -0.27 -1.42 -21.46
N THR A 2 -0.41 -2.39 -20.58
CA THR A 2 -1.31 -3.53 -20.80
C THR A 2 -2.70 -3.14 -20.35
N ASP A 3 -3.68 -3.19 -21.26
CA ASP A 3 -5.10 -2.95 -20.95
C ASP A 3 -5.71 -4.19 -20.31
N ASP A 4 -5.27 -4.47 -19.07
CA ASP A 4 -5.85 -5.52 -18.26
C ASP A 4 -7.18 -5.02 -17.66
N PRO A 5 -8.32 -5.70 -17.91
CA PRO A 5 -9.63 -5.28 -17.42
C PRO A 5 -9.70 -5.18 -15.89
N ILE A 6 -8.98 -6.02 -15.15
CA ILE A 6 -8.92 -5.96 -13.67
C ILE A 6 -8.21 -4.70 -13.23
N VAL A 7 -7.09 -4.35 -13.88
CA VAL A 7 -6.35 -3.12 -13.59
C VAL A 7 -7.20 -1.88 -13.89
N ALA A 8 -7.97 -1.90 -14.98
CA ALA A 8 -8.87 -0.81 -15.34
C ALA A 8 -9.97 -0.59 -14.29
N GLU A 9 -10.58 -1.68 -13.80
CA GLU A 9 -11.59 -1.62 -12.73
C GLU A 9 -11.02 -1.02 -11.44
N VAL A 10 -9.86 -1.50 -11.00
CA VAL A 10 -9.18 -0.99 -9.79
C VAL A 10 -8.85 0.50 -9.94
N ARG A 11 -8.40 0.93 -11.12
CA ARG A 11 -8.12 2.35 -11.41
C ARG A 11 -9.39 3.20 -11.33
N LYS A 12 -10.49 2.75 -11.95
CA LYS A 12 -11.77 3.45 -11.89
C LYS A 12 -12.26 3.61 -10.45
N ALA A 13 -12.22 2.54 -9.66
CA ALA A 13 -12.63 2.58 -8.25
C ALA A 13 -11.78 3.56 -7.42
N ARG A 14 -10.45 3.62 -7.66
CA ARG A 14 -9.55 4.58 -7.01
C ARG A 14 -9.85 6.02 -7.42
N ASP A 15 -10.11 6.27 -8.70
CA ASP A 15 -10.43 7.59 -9.23
C ASP A 15 -11.76 8.12 -8.66
N ASP A 16 -12.81 7.29 -8.67
CA ASP A 16 -14.12 7.63 -8.11
C ASP A 16 -14.06 7.88 -6.59
N TYR A 17 -13.15 7.21 -5.88
CA TYR A 17 -12.90 7.48 -4.46
C TYR A 17 -12.14 8.79 -4.26
N ALA A 18 -11.08 9.05 -5.02
CA ALA A 18 -10.28 10.27 -4.93
C ALA A 18 -11.08 11.55 -5.27
N LYS A 19 -12.00 11.48 -6.25
CA LYS A 19 -12.92 12.58 -6.58
C LYS A 19 -13.74 13.08 -5.38
N ARG A 20 -14.12 12.20 -4.46
CA ARG A 20 -14.88 12.57 -3.24
C ARG A 20 -14.09 13.48 -2.31
N PHE A 21 -12.76 13.49 -2.45
CA PHE A 21 -11.83 14.31 -1.69
C PHE A 21 -11.19 15.39 -2.54
N HIS A 22 -11.70 15.66 -3.75
CA HIS A 22 -11.06 16.59 -4.69
C HIS A 22 -9.58 16.28 -4.95
N TYR A 23 -9.21 15.00 -4.91
CA TYR A 23 -7.84 14.51 -5.02
C TYR A 23 -6.87 15.05 -3.94
N ASP A 24 -7.38 15.53 -2.80
CA ASP A 24 -6.57 15.85 -1.62
C ASP A 24 -6.05 14.55 -0.98
N LEU A 25 -4.74 14.32 -1.12
CA LEU A 25 -4.06 13.14 -0.58
C LEU A 25 -4.10 13.10 0.95
N ASP A 26 -4.04 14.24 1.63
CA ASP A 26 -4.09 14.28 3.08
C ASP A 26 -5.48 13.90 3.58
N ALA A 27 -6.54 14.38 2.90
CA ALA A 27 -7.91 14.02 3.23
C ALA A 27 -8.18 12.52 3.01
N ILE A 28 -7.68 11.95 1.90
CA ILE A 28 -7.76 10.52 1.62
C ILE A 28 -7.04 9.72 2.73
N CYS A 29 -5.82 10.12 3.09
CA CYS A 29 -5.06 9.44 4.15
C CYS A 29 -5.81 9.47 5.49
N ARG A 30 -6.38 10.62 5.86
CA ARG A 30 -7.17 10.76 7.09
C ARG A 30 -8.38 9.82 7.12
N ASP A 31 -9.16 9.75 6.03
CA ASP A 31 -10.32 8.85 5.94
C ASP A 31 -9.92 7.37 6.04
N LEU A 32 -8.84 6.96 5.37
CA LEU A 32 -8.33 5.59 5.46
C LEU A 32 -7.86 5.23 6.87
N GLN A 33 -7.19 6.15 7.57
CA GLN A 33 -6.80 5.95 8.97
C GLN A 33 -8.01 5.82 9.89
N GLN A 34 -9.05 6.65 9.71
CA GLN A 34 -10.30 6.54 10.47
C GLN A 34 -10.99 5.20 10.25
N LYS A 35 -11.10 4.75 8.98
CA LYS A 35 -11.64 3.42 8.64
C LYS A 35 -10.84 2.28 9.28
N GLN A 36 -9.51 2.40 9.31
CA GLN A 36 -8.65 1.41 9.95
C GLN A 36 -8.92 1.32 11.44
N GLN A 37 -9.07 2.45 12.13
CA GLN A 37 -9.40 2.51 13.56
C GLN A 37 -10.78 1.91 13.86
N GLN A 38 -11.76 2.12 12.99
CA GLN A 38 -13.12 1.61 13.13
C GLN A 38 -13.25 0.11 12.78
N SER A 39 -12.24 -0.50 12.16
CA SER A 39 -12.32 -1.89 11.68
C SER A 39 -12.39 -2.96 12.77
N GLY A 40 -12.23 -2.58 14.05
CA GLY A 40 -12.18 -3.49 15.18
C GLY A 40 -10.92 -4.38 15.21
N ARG A 41 -10.01 -4.24 14.24
CA ARG A 41 -8.75 -4.98 14.18
C ARG A 41 -7.70 -4.31 15.06
N LYS A 42 -6.87 -5.12 15.71
CA LYS A 42 -5.72 -4.62 16.48
C LYS A 42 -4.68 -4.03 15.53
N LEU A 43 -4.45 -2.73 15.63
CA LEU A 43 -3.35 -2.05 14.96
C LEU A 43 -2.03 -2.40 15.67
N VAL A 44 -1.03 -2.88 14.92
CA VAL A 44 0.30 -3.20 15.44
C VAL A 44 1.37 -2.51 14.58
N SER A 45 2.43 -2.03 15.23
CA SER A 45 3.61 -1.47 14.57
C SER A 45 4.80 -2.40 14.83
N PHE A 46 5.58 -2.68 13.80
CA PHE A 46 6.79 -3.48 13.90
C PHE A 46 8.01 -2.57 13.75
N PRO A 47 9.10 -2.82 14.49
CA PRO A 47 10.35 -2.11 14.24
C PRO A 47 10.86 -2.39 12.82
N PRO A 48 11.61 -1.46 12.19
CA PRO A 48 12.19 -1.66 10.88
C PRO A 48 13.02 -2.96 10.81
N LYS A 49 12.93 -3.68 9.68
CA LYS A 49 13.78 -4.85 9.43
C LYS A 49 15.23 -4.38 9.27
N ARG A 50 16.17 -5.10 9.88
CA ARG A 50 17.60 -4.87 9.65
C ARG A 50 17.94 -5.21 8.19
N PRO A 51 18.77 -4.41 7.50
CA PRO A 51 19.24 -4.76 6.17
C PRO A 51 19.99 -6.09 6.23
N LYS A 52 19.71 -7.01 5.29
CA LYS A 52 20.49 -8.23 5.14
C LYS A 52 21.81 -7.86 4.47
N ASN A 53 22.94 -8.29 5.04
CA ASN A 53 24.22 -8.13 4.35
C ASN A 53 24.21 -9.02 3.09
N THR A 54 24.34 -8.43 1.91
CA THR A 54 24.24 -9.10 0.60
C THR A 54 25.38 -10.09 0.36
N GLU A 55 26.40 -10.14 1.23
CA GLU A 55 27.59 -11.00 1.06
C GLU A 55 27.34 -12.50 1.23
N GLN A 56 26.19 -12.93 1.75
CA GLN A 56 25.91 -14.36 1.99
C GLN A 56 25.36 -15.14 0.78
N HIS A 57 25.20 -14.51 -0.38
CA HIS A 57 24.75 -15.19 -1.61
C HIS A 57 25.89 -15.60 -2.58
N ALA A 58 27.16 -15.26 -2.29
CA ALA A 58 28.28 -15.56 -3.19
C ALA A 58 29.00 -16.89 -2.90
N VAL A 59 28.61 -17.65 -1.87
CA VAL A 59 29.29 -18.89 -1.46
C VAL A 59 28.41 -20.13 -1.69
N SER A 60 27.98 -20.34 -2.94
CA SER A 60 27.46 -21.66 -3.36
C SER A 60 27.72 -21.97 -4.84
N ALA A 61 28.66 -21.29 -5.47
CA ALA A 61 29.14 -21.62 -6.81
C ALA A 61 30.67 -21.65 -6.78
N GLY A 62 31.21 -22.78 -6.33
CA GLY A 62 32.63 -23.11 -6.30
C GLY A 62 32.78 -24.61 -6.19
#